data_AF-V5A7V0-F1
#
_entry.id   AF-V5A7V0-F1
#
_cell.length_a   1.000
_cell.length_b   1.000
_cell.length_c   1.000
_cell.angle_alpha   90.00
_cell.angle_beta   90.00
_cell.angle_gamma   90.00
#
_symmetry.space_group_name_H-M   'P 1'
#
loop_
_entity.id
_entity.type
_entity.pdbx_description
1 polymer ?
#
loop_
_entity_poly.entity_id
_entity_poly.type
_entity_poly.pdbx_seq_one_letter_code
_entity_poly.pdbx_strand_id
1 'polypeptide(L)'
;MRDLIQRLYAEGVATVYVGDLTDVLSTHWHPEVNAQTHQFWAFRAFIGRLSYTAEEYGITVTVKSEADTTRTCPVCGEQKGTDRDGETFRCPCGHEAHADLCASRTFLEQQAGKSAVQSGRWHGLCASSGTTTTGRSSQTLLRGPVPPRSA
;
A
#
# COMPACT_ATOMS: atom_id res chain seq x y z
N MET A 1 -1.82 -5.30 14.69
CA MET A 1 -1.90 -3.93 14.11
C MET A 1 -0.77 -3.05 14.63
N ARG A 2 -0.61 -2.88 15.94
CA ARG A 2 0.48 -2.06 16.52
C ARG A 2 1.87 -2.47 16.02
N ASP A 3 2.19 -3.76 16.00
CA ASP A 3 3.49 -4.24 15.52
C ASP A 3 3.80 -3.85 14.07
N LEU A 4 2.78 -3.81 13.21
CA LEU A 4 2.93 -3.36 11.84
C LEU A 4 3.29 -1.86 11.80
N ILE A 5 2.51 -1.03 12.49
CA ILE A 5 2.73 0.42 12.53
C ILE A 5 4.08 0.77 13.15
N GLN A 6 4.51 0.04 14.20
CA GLN A 6 5.82 0.24 14.83
C GLN A 6 6.97 -0.03 13.86
N ARG A 7 6.88 -1.10 13.05
CA ARG A 7 7.89 -1.38 12.02
C ARG A 7 7.93 -0.28 10.96
N LEU A 8 6.76 0.13 10.45
CA LEU A 8 6.67 1.22 9.47
C LEU A 8 7.24 2.54 10.03
N TYR A 9 6.97 2.83 11.30
CA TYR A 9 7.54 3.99 11.98
C TYR A 9 9.06 3.90 12.09
N ALA A 10 9.60 2.75 12.49
CA ALA A 10 11.04 2.51 12.57
C ALA A 10 11.74 2.61 11.20
N GLU A 11 11.03 2.24 10.13
CA GLU A 11 11.48 2.39 8.74
C GLU A 11 11.31 3.83 8.19
N GLY A 12 10.76 4.76 8.98
CA GLY A 12 10.60 6.17 8.60
C GLY A 12 9.49 6.42 7.58
N VAL A 13 8.51 5.51 7.50
CA VAL A 13 7.35 5.64 6.61
C VAL A 13 6.47 6.80 7.09
N ALA A 14 6.14 7.71 6.17
CA ALA A 14 5.26 8.85 6.47
C ALA A 14 3.82 8.59 6.02
N THR A 15 3.64 7.87 4.91
CA THR A 15 2.35 7.63 4.29
C THR A 15 2.21 6.17 3.88
N VAL A 16 1.07 5.58 4.25
CA VAL A 16 0.63 4.25 3.82
C VAL A 16 -0.56 4.41 2.88
N TYR A 17 -0.46 3.81 1.69
CA TYR A 17 -1.57 3.75 0.75
C TYR A 17 -2.31 2.41 0.88
N VAL A 18 -3.64 2.46 0.84
CA VAL A 18 -4.50 1.27 0.90
C VAL A 18 -5.45 1.29 -0.28
N GLY A 19 -5.64 0.16 -0.94
CA GLY A 19 -6.60 0.02 -2.02
C GLY A 19 -8.04 0.32 -1.64
N ASP A 20 -8.73 1.02 -2.52
CA ASP A 20 -10.18 1.15 -2.44
C ASP A 20 -10.84 -0.04 -3.14
N LEU A 21 -11.49 -0.90 -2.34
CA LEU A 21 -12.25 -2.04 -2.84
C LEU A 21 -13.75 -1.74 -3.02
N THR A 22 -14.17 -0.47 -2.84
CA THR A 22 -15.59 -0.09 -2.90
C THR A 22 -16.21 -0.36 -4.27
N ASP A 23 -15.44 -0.24 -5.35
CA ASP A 23 -15.91 -0.45 -6.72
C ASP A 23 -16.07 -1.93 -7.13
N VAL A 24 -15.48 -2.86 -6.36
CA VAL A 24 -15.52 -4.30 -6.67
C VAL A 24 -16.93 -4.88 -6.44
N LEU A 25 -17.69 -4.28 -5.52
CA LEU A 25 -19.02 -4.77 -5.11
C LEU A 25 -20.16 -4.23 -5.96
N SER A 26 -19.98 -3.11 -6.66
CA SER A 26 -21.02 -2.53 -7.51
C SER A 26 -21.27 -3.35 -8.78
N THR A 27 -20.31 -4.19 -9.19
CA THR A 27 -20.31 -4.88 -10.49
C THR A 27 -20.92 -6.30 -10.44
N HIS A 28 -21.10 -6.90 -9.25
CA HIS A 28 -21.49 -8.31 -9.08
C HIS A 28 -22.70 -8.51 -8.15
N TRP A 29 -23.83 -7.86 -8.45
CA TRP A 29 -25.05 -8.04 -7.65
C TRP A 29 -25.73 -9.40 -7.95
N HIS A 30 -25.79 -10.31 -6.96
CA HIS A 30 -26.53 -11.58 -6.99
C HIS A 30 -27.08 -11.91 -5.59
N PRO A 31 -28.33 -12.36 -5.38
CA PRO A 31 -29.01 -12.45 -4.07
C PRO A 31 -28.33 -13.26 -2.95
N GLU A 32 -27.24 -13.97 -3.20
CA GLU A 32 -26.39 -14.64 -2.21
C GLU A 32 -25.20 -13.75 -1.76
N VAL A 33 -25.45 -12.44 -1.52
CA VAL A 33 -24.41 -11.41 -1.23
C VAL A 33 -23.90 -11.41 0.22
N ASN A 34 -24.11 -12.45 1.04
CA ASN A 34 -23.75 -12.32 2.47
C ASN A 34 -22.22 -12.31 2.68
N ALA A 35 -21.47 -13.24 2.04
CA ALA A 35 -20.02 -13.36 2.22
C ALA A 35 -19.23 -12.16 1.69
N GLN A 36 -19.55 -11.67 0.48
CA GLN A 36 -18.91 -10.49 -0.10
C GLN A 36 -19.21 -9.21 0.70
N THR A 37 -20.42 -9.10 1.25
CA THR A 37 -20.79 -8.00 2.15
C THR A 37 -20.00 -8.06 3.46
N HIS A 38 -19.89 -9.23 4.11
CA HIS A 38 -19.06 -9.38 5.32
C HIS A 38 -17.58 -9.05 5.07
N GLN A 39 -17.04 -9.47 3.92
CA GLN A 39 -15.67 -9.13 3.52
C GLN A 39 -15.48 -7.61 3.41
N PHE A 40 -16.46 -6.90 2.87
CA PHE A 40 -16.44 -5.45 2.75
C PHE A 40 -16.48 -4.75 4.11
N TRP A 41 -17.38 -5.16 5.01
CA TRP A 41 -17.45 -4.60 6.36
C TRP A 41 -16.17 -4.87 7.15
N ALA A 42 -15.62 -6.09 7.03
CA ALA A 42 -14.34 -6.45 7.63
C ALA A 42 -13.20 -5.58 7.08
N PHE A 43 -13.19 -5.30 5.77
CA PHE A 43 -12.19 -4.43 5.14
C PHE A 43 -12.29 -2.98 5.64
N ARG A 44 -13.49 -2.43 5.74
CA ARG A 44 -13.69 -1.08 6.29
C ARG A 44 -13.30 -0.99 7.76
N ALA A 45 -13.66 -2.00 8.56
CA ALA A 45 -13.26 -2.07 9.96
C ALA A 45 -11.72 -2.20 10.11
N PHE A 46 -11.08 -2.96 9.24
CA PHE A 46 -9.63 -3.07 9.17
C PHE A 46 -8.96 -1.73 8.87
N ILE A 47 -9.44 -1.00 7.85
CA ILE A 47 -8.93 0.35 7.54
C ILE A 47 -9.10 1.29 8.72
N GLY A 48 -10.27 1.28 9.37
CA GLY A 48 -10.52 2.12 10.55
C GLY A 48 -9.49 1.86 11.67
N ARG A 49 -9.22 0.58 11.97
CA ARG A 49 -8.23 0.21 12.99
C ARG A 49 -6.79 0.53 12.58
N LEU A 50 -6.47 0.40 11.29
CA LEU A 50 -5.18 0.76 10.73
C LEU A 50 -4.94 2.27 10.87
N SER A 51 -5.88 3.09 10.40
CA SER A 51 -5.81 4.55 10.47
C SER A 51 -5.69 5.07 11.89
N TYR A 52 -6.53 4.55 12.80
CA TYR A 52 -6.47 4.93 14.22
C TYR A 52 -5.08 4.63 14.83
N THR A 53 -4.55 3.43 14.58
CA THR A 53 -3.24 3.06 15.13
C THR A 53 -2.11 3.85 14.45
N ALA A 54 -2.20 4.13 13.16
CA ALA A 54 -1.20 4.88 12.40
C ALA A 54 -1.11 6.35 12.83
N GLU A 55 -2.26 6.97 13.14
CA GLU A 55 -2.34 8.35 13.63
C GLU A 55 -1.56 8.53 14.93
N GLU A 56 -1.58 7.54 15.83
CA GLU A 56 -0.76 7.56 17.05
C GLU A 56 0.73 7.77 16.77
N TYR A 57 1.22 7.30 15.61
CA TYR A 57 2.63 7.38 15.20
C TYR A 57 2.91 8.50 14.20
N GLY A 58 1.91 9.34 13.89
CA GLY A 58 2.03 10.39 12.88
C GLY A 58 2.15 9.86 11.44
N ILE A 59 1.70 8.63 11.18
CA ILE A 59 1.67 8.03 9.85
C ILE A 59 0.30 8.30 9.21
N THR A 60 0.31 8.84 8.00
CA THR A 60 -0.93 9.12 7.26
C THR A 60 -1.38 7.88 6.50
N VAL A 61 -2.64 7.47 6.67
CA VAL A 61 -3.25 6.39 5.88
C VAL A 61 -4.15 7.00 4.81
N THR A 62 -3.91 6.67 3.55
CA THR A 62 -4.67 7.19 2.41
C THR A 62 -5.27 6.06 1.59
N VAL A 63 -6.60 6.08 1.42
CA VAL A 63 -7.30 5.12 0.55
C VAL A 63 -7.27 5.62 -0.89
N LYS A 64 -6.87 4.77 -1.83
CA LYS A 64 -6.70 5.09 -3.26
C LYS A 64 -7.15 3.93 -4.15
N SER A 65 -7.63 4.22 -5.35
CA SER A 65 -8.03 3.19 -6.31
C SER A 65 -6.87 2.27 -6.68
N GLU A 66 -7.09 0.96 -6.60
CA GLU A 66 -6.16 -0.11 -7.02
C GLU A 66 -6.41 -0.55 -8.48
N ALA A 67 -7.18 0.22 -9.25
CA ALA A 67 -7.50 -0.11 -10.62
C ALA A 67 -6.24 -0.39 -11.47
N ASP A 68 -6.33 -1.43 -12.30
CA ASP A 68 -5.30 -1.87 -13.26
C ASP A 68 -3.95 -2.31 -12.66
N THR A 69 -3.81 -2.38 -11.34
CA THR A 69 -2.57 -2.81 -10.67
C THR A 69 -2.21 -4.26 -10.94
N THR A 70 -3.20 -5.13 -11.14
CA THR A 70 -3.02 -6.57 -11.40
C THR A 70 -2.57 -6.89 -12.83
N ARG A 71 -2.72 -5.94 -13.76
CA ARG A 71 -2.37 -6.11 -15.18
C ARG A 71 -1.21 -5.22 -15.63
N THR A 72 -0.88 -4.16 -14.90
CA THR A 72 0.19 -3.25 -15.29
C THR A 72 1.54 -3.77 -14.82
N CYS A 73 2.46 -3.97 -15.76
CA CYS A 73 3.83 -4.37 -15.46
C CYS A 73 4.64 -3.21 -14.82
N PRO A 74 5.24 -3.38 -13.63
CA PRO A 74 6.04 -2.34 -12.97
C PRO A 74 7.39 -2.08 -13.66
N VAL A 75 7.80 -2.95 -14.59
CA VAL A 75 9.08 -2.81 -15.31
C VAL A 75 8.91 -1.98 -16.59
N CYS A 76 7.95 -2.34 -17.44
CA CYS A 76 7.76 -1.71 -18.76
C CYS A 76 6.48 -0.88 -18.89
N GLY A 77 5.55 -0.96 -17.92
CA GLY A 77 4.25 -0.30 -17.98
C GLY A 77 3.22 -0.96 -18.91
N GLU A 78 3.56 -2.07 -19.58
CA GLU A 78 2.64 -2.79 -20.45
C GLU A 78 1.46 -3.38 -19.67
N GLN A 79 0.27 -3.33 -20.26
CA GLN A 79 -0.96 -3.90 -19.73
C GLN A 79 -1.55 -4.97 -20.66
N LYS A 80 -1.26 -4.90 -21.96
CA LYS A 80 -1.80 -5.85 -22.93
C LYS A 80 -0.93 -7.09 -23.00
N GLY A 81 -1.57 -8.25 -22.96
CA GLY A 81 -0.88 -9.54 -23.00
C GLY A 81 -0.09 -9.84 -21.71
N THR A 82 -0.26 -9.05 -20.65
CA THR A 82 0.13 -9.48 -19.31
C THR A 82 -0.84 -10.54 -18.83
N ASP A 83 -0.31 -11.48 -18.07
CA ASP A 83 -1.05 -12.65 -17.60
C ASP A 83 -0.85 -12.80 -16.10
N ARG A 84 -1.94 -13.10 -15.39
CA ARG A 84 -1.92 -13.46 -13.98
C ARG A 84 -2.53 -14.83 -13.84
N ASP A 85 -1.71 -15.78 -13.39
CA ASP A 85 -2.11 -17.14 -13.06
C ASP A 85 -1.82 -17.41 -11.59
N GLY A 86 -2.88 -17.35 -10.76
CA GLY A 86 -2.81 -17.48 -9.32
C GLY A 86 -1.87 -16.45 -8.66
N GLU A 87 -0.75 -16.95 -8.13
CA GLU A 87 0.30 -16.18 -7.47
C GLU A 87 1.36 -15.65 -8.45
N THR A 88 1.31 -16.01 -9.73
CA THR A 88 2.32 -15.64 -10.73
C THR A 88 1.80 -14.54 -11.66
N PHE A 89 2.63 -13.53 -11.93
CA PHE A 89 2.42 -12.51 -12.95
C PHE A 89 3.49 -12.65 -14.04
N ARG A 90 3.07 -12.62 -15.31
CA ARG A 90 3.93 -12.69 -16.50
C ARG A 90 3.66 -11.50 -17.41
N CYS A 91 4.73 -10.92 -17.96
CA CYS A 91 4.65 -9.85 -18.94
C CYS A 91 5.41 -10.21 -20.23
N PRO A 92 4.91 -9.81 -21.42
CA PRO A 92 5.61 -10.03 -22.69
C PRO A 92 7.02 -9.42 -22.76
N CYS A 93 7.35 -8.45 -21.90
CA CYS A 93 8.70 -7.91 -21.80
C CYS A 93 9.72 -8.87 -21.16
N GLY A 94 9.27 -10.04 -20.68
CA GLY A 94 10.10 -11.04 -19.99
C GLY A 94 10.08 -10.94 -18.47
N HIS A 95 9.30 -10.03 -17.88
CA HIS A 95 9.17 -9.93 -16.42
C HIS A 95 8.22 -11.02 -15.88
N GLU A 96 8.69 -11.78 -14.89
CA GLU A 96 7.92 -12.75 -14.12
C GLU A 96 8.16 -12.54 -12.62
N ALA A 97 7.10 -12.47 -11.83
CA ALA A 97 7.18 -12.22 -10.39
C ALA A 97 5.92 -12.70 -9.65
N HIS A 98 5.96 -12.69 -8.32
CA HIS A 98 4.76 -12.90 -7.50
C HIS A 98 3.74 -11.79 -7.78
N ALA A 99 2.52 -12.17 -8.14
CA ALA A 99 1.50 -11.26 -8.63
C ALA A 99 1.12 -10.18 -7.61
N ASP A 100 1.09 -10.52 -6.31
CA ASP A 100 0.73 -9.55 -5.27
C ASP A 100 1.86 -8.55 -4.98
N LEU A 101 3.13 -8.97 -5.11
CA LEU A 101 4.27 -8.04 -5.01
C LEU A 101 4.30 -7.11 -6.21
N CYS A 102 3.99 -7.64 -7.40
CA CYS A 102 3.88 -6.88 -8.63
C CYS A 102 2.79 -5.82 -8.52
N ALA A 103 1.58 -6.22 -8.11
CA ALA A 103 0.44 -5.31 -7.93
C ALA A 103 0.71 -4.25 -6.85
N SER A 104 1.27 -4.67 -5.71
CA SER A 104 1.67 -3.77 -4.61
C SER A 104 2.66 -2.70 -5.08
N ARG A 105 3.72 -3.12 -5.79
CA ARG A 105 4.72 -2.20 -6.33
C ARG A 105 4.12 -1.22 -7.32
N THR A 106 3.34 -1.72 -8.28
CA THR A 106 2.65 -0.89 -9.28
C THR A 106 1.73 0.13 -8.59
N PHE A 107 0.96 -0.30 -7.58
CA PHE A 107 0.09 0.58 -6.82
C PHE A 107 0.88 1.69 -6.11
N LEU A 108 1.98 1.35 -5.44
CA LEU A 108 2.83 2.37 -4.81
C LEU A 108 3.40 3.35 -5.84
N GLU A 109 3.90 2.86 -6.98
CA GLU A 109 4.46 3.70 -8.03
C GLU A 109 3.41 4.66 -8.63
N GLN A 110 2.14 4.22 -8.74
CA GLN A 110 1.03 5.08 -9.18
C GLN A 110 0.71 6.20 -8.18
N GLN A 111 0.74 5.92 -6.87
CA GLN A 111 0.33 6.89 -5.84
C GLN A 111 1.46 7.81 -5.37
N ALA A 112 2.69 7.29 -5.27
CA ALA A 112 3.85 8.00 -4.74
C ALA A 112 4.84 8.47 -5.83
N GLY A 113 4.68 8.00 -7.07
CA GLY A 113 5.62 8.24 -8.15
C GLY A 113 6.87 7.35 -8.08
N LYS A 114 7.56 7.20 -9.23
CA LYS A 114 8.69 6.27 -9.40
C LYS A 114 9.89 6.54 -8.47
N SER A 115 10.08 7.78 -8.02
CA SER A 115 11.24 8.19 -7.20
C SER A 115 11.16 7.76 -5.74
N ALA A 116 9.97 7.47 -5.21
CA ALA A 116 9.77 7.05 -3.82
C ALA A 116 10.17 5.57 -3.57
N VAL A 117 10.25 4.78 -4.65
CA VAL A 117 10.48 3.33 -4.65
C VAL A 117 11.96 2.96 -4.52
N GLN A 118 12.86 3.88 -4.88
CA GLN A 118 14.30 3.59 -4.99
C GLN A 118 15.10 3.73 -3.68
N SER A 119 14.54 4.32 -2.62
CA SER A 119 15.27 4.60 -1.37
C SER A 119 15.02 3.61 -0.23
N GLY A 120 14.10 2.64 -0.39
CA GLY A 120 13.74 1.66 0.64
C GLY A 120 14.04 0.21 0.24
N ARG A 121 14.56 -0.58 1.18
CA ARG A 121 14.63 -2.05 1.04
C ARG A 121 13.20 -2.58 1.09
N TRP A 122 12.69 -3.07 -0.05
CA TRP A 122 11.34 -3.61 -0.19
C TRP A 122 11.12 -4.85 0.69
N HIS A 123 10.37 -4.71 1.78
CA HIS A 123 9.92 -5.83 2.65
C HIS A 123 8.41 -6.14 2.51
N GLY A 124 7.80 -5.84 1.35
CA GLY A 124 6.44 -6.31 1.03
C GLY A 124 5.28 -5.39 1.45
N LEU A 125 5.53 -4.13 1.86
CA LEU A 125 4.48 -3.11 2.05
C LEU A 125 4.71 -1.88 1.17
N CYS A 126 3.61 -1.35 0.60
CA CYS A 126 3.57 -0.15 -0.22
C CYS A 126 3.74 1.12 0.63
N ALA A 127 4.98 1.43 1.00
CA ALA A 127 5.30 2.60 1.82
C ALA A 127 6.21 3.56 1.08
N SER A 128 5.89 4.86 1.15
CA SER A 128 6.78 5.92 0.64
C SER A 128 7.46 6.64 1.81
N SER A 129 8.79 6.82 1.70
CA SER A 129 9.57 7.65 2.61
C SER A 129 9.49 9.11 2.15
N GLY A 130 9.09 10.02 3.05
CA GLY A 130 9.07 11.45 2.74
C GLY A 130 10.48 12.04 2.72
N THR A 131 10.97 12.44 1.54
CA THR A 131 12.12 13.35 1.45
C THR A 131 11.65 14.80 1.50
N THR A 132 11.70 15.40 2.68
CA THR A 132 11.57 16.86 2.82
C THR A 132 12.88 17.50 2.38
N THR A 133 12.93 18.05 1.17
CA THR A 133 14.03 18.92 0.73
C THR A 133 13.84 20.29 1.39
N THR A 134 14.45 20.49 2.56
CA THR A 134 14.74 21.83 3.08
C THR A 134 16.19 21.85 3.55
N GLY A 135 16.93 22.84 3.07
CA GLY A 135 18.39 22.92 3.20
C GLY A 135 18.93 22.75 4.62
N ARG A 136 20.00 21.95 4.69
CA ARG A 136 21.13 22.01 5.65
C ARG A 136 20.81 22.51 7.07
N SER A 137 20.61 21.55 7.97
CA SER A 137 21.38 21.47 9.22
C SER A 137 21.29 20.03 9.75
N SER A 138 22.45 19.40 9.93
CA SER A 138 22.58 18.04 10.43
C SER A 138 22.09 17.96 11.87
N GLN A 139 20.88 17.44 12.07
CA GLN A 139 20.51 16.76 13.29
C GLN A 139 19.76 15.48 12.91
N THR A 140 20.44 14.36 13.09
CA THR A 140 19.81 13.05 13.17
C THR A 140 18.89 13.08 14.39
N LEU A 141 17.64 13.47 14.18
CA LEU A 141 16.58 13.24 15.16
C LEU A 141 16.37 11.73 15.21
N LEU A 142 17.06 11.07 16.13
CA LEU A 142 16.67 9.76 16.61
C LEU A 142 15.22 9.89 17.08
N ARG A 143 14.29 9.40 16.25
CA ARG A 143 12.85 9.42 16.54
C ARG A 143 12.64 8.65 17.85
N GLY A 144 12.38 9.38 18.92
CA GLY A 144 12.08 8.82 20.24
C GLY A 144 10.72 8.09 20.23
N PRO A 145 10.47 7.23 21.22
CA PRO A 145 9.20 6.51 21.32
C PRO A 145 8.03 7.49 21.39
N VAL A 146 7.03 7.28 20.53
CA VAL A 146 5.83 8.11 20.49
C VAL A 146 4.99 7.80 21.73
N PRO A 147 4.66 8.80 22.58
CA PRO A 147 3.82 8.57 23.75
C PRO A 147 2.40 8.18 23.32
N PRO A 148 1.76 7.19 23.98
CA PRO A 148 0.38 6.83 23.66
C PRO A 148 -0.55 8.00 23.95
N ARG A 149 -1.54 8.24 23.08
CA ARG A 149 -2.63 9.17 23.36
C ARG A 149 -3.48 8.62 24.52
N SER A 150 -3.76 9.47 25.50
CA SER A 150 -4.70 9.16 26.58
C SER A 150 -6.09 8.86 26.03
N ALA A 151 -6.73 7.84 26.58
CA ALA A 151 -8.09 7.39 26.25
C ALA A 151 -9.16 8.42 26.64
#